data_AF-A0A232F796-F1
#
_entry.id   AF-A0A232F796-F1
#
_cell.length_a   1.000
_cell.length_b   1.000
_cell.length_c   1.000
_cell.angle_alpha   90.00
_cell.angle_beta   90.00
_cell.angle_gamma   90.00
#
_symmetry.space_group_name_H-M   'P 1'
#
loop_
_entity.id
_entity.type
_entity.pdbx_description
1 polymer ?
#
loop_
_entity_poly.entity_id
_entity_poly.type
_entity_poly.pdbx_seq_one_letter_code
_entity_poly.pdbx_strand_id
1 'polypeptide(L)'
;MELWLKEYNTIPGAIIQPLIYSSFIYVVVGFNGNYENFLLFITPIILSAFSASAIGYLMSAVFESVNAASLLSVPIDFVTLIFSGIFLQIGNLPSYISWIKYISQFYYGVEAVSLTQWQGIHYIASVTIQGVVKLLDRPTNT
;
A
#
# COMPACT_ATOMS: atom_id res chain seq x y z
N MET A 1 -6.04 25.02 25.82
CA MET A 1 -4.65 25.41 25.46
C MET A 1 -3.72 24.20 25.47
N GLU A 2 -3.81 23.33 26.50
CA GLU A 2 -3.04 22.07 26.63
C GLU A 2 -3.18 21.06 25.48
N LEU A 3 -4.35 20.97 24.82
CA LEU A 3 -4.59 20.00 23.74
C LEU A 3 -3.75 20.27 22.49
N TRP A 4 -3.60 21.54 22.11
CA TRP A 4 -2.79 21.94 20.94
C TRP A 4 -1.30 21.67 21.13
N LEU A 5 -0.80 21.76 22.37
CA LEU A 5 0.61 21.48 22.70
C LEU A 5 0.91 19.97 22.61
N LYS A 6 -0.04 19.11 22.99
CA LYS A 6 0.10 17.66 22.82
C LYS A 6 0.13 17.27 21.36
N GLU A 7 -0.75 17.84 20.56
CA GLU A 7 -0.87 17.53 19.13
C GLU A 7 0.36 17.97 18.34
N TYR A 8 0.90 19.16 18.61
CA TYR A 8 2.13 19.66 17.99
C TYR A 8 3.35 18.76 18.26
N ASN A 9 3.44 18.18 19.47
CA ASN A 9 4.57 17.33 19.84
C ASN A 9 4.53 15.93 19.19
N THR A 10 3.35 15.46 18.75
CA THR A 10 3.18 14.16 18.09
C THR A 10 3.42 14.18 16.57
N ILE A 11 3.26 15.35 15.92
CA ILE A 11 3.45 15.50 14.46
C ILE A 11 4.87 15.09 14.01
N PRO A 12 5.96 15.49 14.68
CA PRO A 12 7.30 15.05 14.30
C PRO A 12 7.44 13.53 14.31
N GLY A 13 6.89 12.86 15.32
CA GLY A 13 6.91 11.39 15.41
C GLY A 13 6.16 10.72 14.26
N ALA A 14 4.99 11.27 13.91
CA ALA A 14 4.17 10.76 12.81
C ALA A 14 4.83 10.87 11.43
N ILE A 15 5.83 11.74 11.25
CA ILE A 15 6.59 11.89 10.00
C ILE A 15 7.91 11.12 10.08
N ILE A 16 8.65 11.26 11.19
CA ILE A 16 9.97 10.63 11.36
C ILE A 16 9.84 9.10 11.33
N GLN A 17 8.79 8.54 11.94
CA GLN A 17 8.58 7.09 11.97
C GLN A 17 8.38 6.48 10.57
N PRO A 18 7.45 6.96 9.71
CA PRO A 18 7.34 6.45 8.35
C PRO A 18 8.55 6.78 7.48
N LEU A 19 9.26 7.90 7.72
CA LEU A 19 10.51 8.20 7.01
C LEU A 19 11.60 7.16 7.28
N ILE A 20 11.82 6.79 8.55
CA ILE A 20 12.81 5.78 8.92
C ILE A 20 12.41 4.41 8.35
N TYR A 21 11.14 4.04 8.50
CA TYR A 21 10.63 2.77 8.00
C TYR A 21 10.73 2.65 6.48
N SER A 22 10.28 3.66 5.75
CA SER A 22 10.36 3.69 4.28
C SER A 22 11.81 3.68 3.78
N SER A 23 12.71 4.41 4.44
CA SER A 23 14.14 4.39 4.10
C SER A 23 14.75 3.00 4.25
N PHE A 24 14.41 2.29 5.33
CA PHE A 24 14.87 0.93 5.55
C PHE A 24 14.32 -0.03 4.48
N ILE A 25 13.00 0.02 4.21
CA ILE A 25 12.37 -0.81 3.19
C ILE A 25 12.97 -0.53 1.80
N TYR A 26 13.25 0.74 1.47
CA TYR A 26 13.83 1.11 0.19
C TYR A 26 15.19 0.45 -0.04
N VAL A 27 16.03 0.38 1.01
CA VAL A 27 17.33 -0.30 0.96
C VAL A 27 17.16 -1.83 0.88
N VAL A 28 16.25 -2.41 1.66
CA VAL A 28 16.04 -3.88 1.70
C VAL A 28 15.48 -4.41 0.38
N VAL A 29 14.54 -3.70 -0.23
CA VAL A 29 13.95 -4.11 -1.52
C VAL A 29 14.94 -3.92 -2.67
N GLY A 30 15.95 -3.07 -2.49
CA GLY A 30 16.98 -2.81 -3.52
C GLY A 30 16.45 -1.97 -4.67
N PHE A 31 15.60 -0.97 -4.38
CA PHE A 31 15.06 -0.09 -5.41
C PHE A 31 16.17 0.71 -6.11
N ASN A 32 15.95 1.02 -7.40
CA ASN A 32 16.94 1.68 -8.24
C ASN A 32 17.19 3.12 -7.71
N GLY A 33 18.41 3.34 -7.22
CA GLY A 33 18.78 4.37 -6.24
C GLY A 33 18.87 5.81 -6.74
N ASN A 34 17.89 6.27 -7.51
CA ASN A 34 17.81 7.68 -7.88
C ASN A 34 17.02 8.47 -6.83
N TYR A 35 17.49 9.67 -6.47
CA TYR A 35 16.87 10.51 -5.44
C TYR A 35 15.40 10.85 -5.76
N GLU A 36 15.07 11.06 -7.03
CA GLU A 36 13.70 11.34 -7.48
C GLU A 36 12.77 10.15 -7.21
N ASN A 37 13.22 8.92 -7.45
CA ASN A 37 12.43 7.71 -7.21
C ASN A 37 12.20 7.49 -5.71
N PHE A 38 13.19 7.84 -4.88
CA PHE A 38 13.04 7.81 -3.43
C PHE A 38 11.98 8.80 -2.93
N LEU A 39 11.97 10.02 -3.46
CA LEU A 39 10.94 11.01 -3.12
C LEU A 39 9.54 10.58 -3.58
N LEU A 40 9.44 9.99 -4.77
CA LEU A 40 8.17 9.46 -5.27
C LEU A 40 7.67 8.29 -4.41
N PHE A 41 8.56 7.44 -3.91
CA PHE A 41 8.22 6.33 -3.02
C PHE A 41 7.78 6.80 -1.63
N ILE A 42 8.43 7.82 -1.07
CA ILE A 42 8.18 8.26 0.31
C ILE A 42 6.88 9.06 0.45
N THR A 43 6.49 9.79 -0.59
CA THR A 43 5.29 10.63 -0.62
C THR A 43 3.99 9.87 -0.27
N PRO A 44 3.63 8.76 -0.94
CA PRO A 44 2.42 8.01 -0.60
C PRO A 44 2.48 7.37 0.79
N ILE A 45 3.67 7.03 1.29
CA ILE A 45 3.84 6.44 2.63
C ILE A 45 3.53 7.47 3.72
N ILE A 46 4.05 8.70 3.58
CA ILE A 46 3.74 9.79 4.50
C ILE A 46 2.24 10.11 4.46
N LEU A 47 1.66 10.19 3.26
CA LEU A 47 0.23 10.48 3.10
C LEU A 47 -0.65 9.38 3.74
N SER A 48 -0.27 8.11 3.59
CA SER A 48 -0.93 7.00 4.26
C SER A 48 -0.80 7.07 5.78
N ALA A 49 0.35 7.49 6.31
CA ALA A 49 0.53 7.68 7.76
C ALA A 49 -0.38 8.79 8.32
N PHE A 50 -0.56 9.88 7.59
CA PHE A 50 -1.53 10.92 7.93
C PHE A 50 -2.97 10.41 7.88
N SER A 51 -3.34 9.65 6.85
CA SER A 51 -4.67 9.05 6.72
C SER A 51 -4.98 8.07 7.86
N ALA A 52 -4.03 7.19 8.21
CA ALA A 52 -4.16 6.26 9.33
C ALA A 52 -4.32 6.98 10.67
N SER A 53 -3.57 8.08 10.87
CA SER A 53 -3.69 8.91 12.07
C SER A 53 -5.09 9.54 12.18
N ALA A 54 -5.65 10.04 11.08
CA ALA A 54 -7.00 10.59 11.05
C ALA A 54 -8.08 9.54 11.37
N ILE A 55 -7.92 8.31 10.87
CA ILE A 55 -8.81 7.19 11.22
C ILE A 55 -8.69 6.84 12.70
N GLY A 56 -7.48 6.84 13.26
CA GLY A 56 -7.25 6.63 14.69
C GLY A 56 -7.93 7.68 15.57
N TYR A 57 -7.91 8.94 15.16
CA TYR A 57 -8.65 10.01 15.85
C TYR A 57 -10.16 9.85 15.71
N LEU A 58 -10.65 9.42 14.54
CA LEU A 58 -12.06 9.12 14.34
C LEU A 58 -12.53 7.97 15.25
N MET A 59 -11.75 6.90 15.36
CA MET A 59 -12.05 5.80 16.29
C MET A 59 -12.09 6.28 17.75
N SER A 60 -11.14 7.15 18.11
CA SER A 60 -11.07 7.72 19.46
C SER A 60 -12.30 8.60 19.79
N ALA A 61 -12.91 9.22 18.78
CA ALA A 61 -14.12 10.02 18.94
C ALA A 61 -15.41 9.17 18.97
N VAL A 62 -15.43 8.03 18.26
CA VAL A 62 -16.61 7.15 18.16
C VAL A 62 -16.76 6.25 19.40
N PHE A 63 -15.65 5.80 19.99
CA PHE A 63 -15.66 4.85 21.11
C PHE A 63 -15.31 5.53 22.44
N GLU A 64 -16.17 5.36 23.44
CA GLU A 64 -15.90 5.82 24.81
C GLU A 64 -14.87 4.94 25.55
N SER A 65 -14.69 3.69 25.10
CA SER A 65 -13.77 2.72 25.69
C SER A 65 -12.59 2.41 24.76
N VAL A 66 -11.37 2.65 25.25
CA VAL A 66 -10.12 2.37 24.53
C VAL A 66 -9.99 0.88 24.17
N ASN A 67 -10.41 -0.02 25.06
CA ASN A 67 -10.35 -1.46 24.81
C ASN A 67 -11.28 -1.86 23.65
N ALA A 68 -12.49 -1.29 23.59
CA ALA A 68 -13.43 -1.56 22.51
C ALA A 68 -12.92 -1.01 21.17
N ALA A 69 -12.34 0.19 21.17
CA ALA A 69 -11.74 0.81 19.98
C ALA A 69 -10.60 -0.05 19.41
N SER A 70 -9.71 -0.53 20.27
CA SER A 70 -8.56 -1.37 19.89
C SER A 70 -8.97 -2.73 19.31
N LEU A 71 -10.03 -3.33 19.85
CA LEU A 71 -10.56 -4.60 19.38
C LEU A 71 -11.25 -4.47 18.02
N LEU A 72 -11.88 -3.33 17.73
CA LEU A 72 -12.58 -3.09 16.46
C LEU A 72 -11.69 -2.48 15.38
N SER A 73 -10.61 -1.78 15.73
CA SER A 73 -9.69 -1.23 14.74
C SER A 73 -9.05 -2.32 13.88
N VAL A 74 -8.61 -3.42 14.51
CA VAL A 74 -7.97 -4.55 13.82
C VAL A 74 -8.82 -5.14 12.70
N PRO A 75 -10.08 -5.57 12.93
CA PRO A 75 -10.91 -6.11 11.85
C PRO A 75 -11.25 -5.06 10.78
N ILE A 76 -11.36 -3.78 11.14
CA ILE A 76 -11.59 -2.69 10.17
C ILE A 76 -10.37 -2.50 9.26
N ASP A 77 -9.17 -2.53 9.82
CA ASP A 77 -7.91 -2.52 9.06
C ASP A 77 -7.81 -3.74 8.14
N PHE A 78 -8.19 -4.93 8.61
CA PHE A 78 -8.22 -6.13 7.77
C PHE A 78 -9.18 -6.01 6.59
N VAL A 79 -10.39 -5.49 6.81
CA VAL A 79 -11.37 -5.29 5.73
C VAL A 79 -10.81 -4.32 4.70
N THR A 80 -10.28 -3.17 5.13
CA THR A 80 -9.70 -2.18 4.21
C THR A 80 -8.48 -2.72 3.46
N LEU A 81 -7.69 -3.59 4.08
CA LEU A 81 -6.56 -4.27 3.45
C LEU A 81 -7.00 -5.28 2.38
N ILE A 82 -8.07 -6.05 2.60
CA ILE A 82 -8.60 -6.99 1.60
C ILE A 82 -9.01 -6.26 0.32
N PHE A 83 -9.59 -5.06 0.47
CA PHE A 83 -9.96 -4.19 -0.65
C PHE A 83 -8.80 -3.34 -1.22
N SER A 84 -7.56 -3.53 -0.77
CA SER A 84 -6.38 -2.79 -1.26
C SER A 84 -5.98 -3.12 -2.70
N GLY A 85 -6.47 -4.23 -3.27
CA GLY A 85 -6.10 -4.71 -4.60
C GLY A 85 -5.00 -5.77 -4.63
N ILE A 86 -4.36 -6.05 -3.50
CA ILE A 86 -3.36 -7.14 -3.40
C ILE A 86 -4.03 -8.51 -3.30
N PHE A 87 -5.11 -8.63 -2.52
CA PHE A 87 -5.78 -9.91 -2.24
C PHE A 87 -6.94 -10.21 -3.18
N LEU A 88 -7.65 -9.16 -3.61
CA LEU A 88 -8.78 -9.27 -4.52
C LEU A 88 -8.50 -8.46 -5.79
N GLN A 89 -8.77 -9.08 -6.94
CA GLN A 89 -8.65 -8.38 -8.22
C GLN A 89 -9.84 -7.44 -8.42
N ILE A 90 -9.59 -6.14 -8.23
CA ILE A 90 -10.63 -5.11 -8.19
C ILE A 90 -11.38 -4.93 -9.52
N GLY A 91 -10.78 -5.38 -10.63
CA GLY A 91 -11.40 -5.39 -11.95
C GLY A 91 -12.54 -6.42 -12.11
N ASN A 92 -12.57 -7.47 -11.27
CA ASN A 92 -13.60 -8.51 -11.32
C ASN A 92 -14.74 -8.27 -10.31
N LEU A 93 -14.70 -7.17 -9.55
CA LEU A 93 -15.72 -6.88 -8.55
C LEU A 93 -16.99 -6.31 -9.22
N PRO A 94 -18.20 -6.72 -8.79
CA PRO A 94 -19.44 -6.14 -9.27
C PRO A 94 -19.50 -4.63 -8.99
N SER A 95 -20.08 -3.84 -9.90
CA SER A 95 -20.11 -2.36 -9.80
C SER A 95 -20.69 -1.83 -8.48
N TYR A 96 -21.63 -2.56 -7.87
CA TYR A 96 -22.26 -2.18 -6.60
C TYR A 96 -21.33 -2.27 -5.38
N ILE A 97 -20.19 -2.96 -5.46
CA ILE A 97 -19.20 -3.10 -4.37
C ILE A 97 -17.91 -2.36 -4.71
N SER A 98 -17.68 -2.04 -5.98
CA SER A 98 -16.44 -1.40 -6.46
C SER A 98 -16.16 -0.04 -5.81
N TRP A 99 -17.16 0.65 -5.25
CA TRP A 99 -16.96 1.95 -4.58
C TRP A 99 -16.18 1.83 -3.26
N ILE A 100 -16.24 0.68 -2.58
CA ILE A 100 -15.56 0.46 -1.29
C ILE A 100 -14.04 0.63 -1.43
N LYS A 101 -13.48 0.33 -2.60
CA LYS A 101 -12.04 0.52 -2.87
C LYS A 101 -11.59 1.97 -2.68
N TYR A 102 -12.46 2.96 -2.98
CA TYR A 102 -12.14 4.38 -2.87
C TYR A 102 -12.17 4.89 -1.42
N ILE A 103 -12.69 4.11 -0.49
CA ILE A 103 -12.66 4.46 0.95
C ILE A 103 -11.42 3.86 1.62
N SER A 104 -10.83 2.82 1.03
CA SER A 104 -9.65 2.17 1.60
C SER A 104 -8.40 3.02 1.41
N GLN A 105 -7.79 3.46 2.52
CA GLN A 105 -6.48 4.12 2.48
C GLN A 105 -5.40 3.20 1.87
N PHE A 106 -5.51 1.89 2.07
CA PHE A 106 -4.52 0.92 1.59
C PHE A 106 -4.58 0.77 0.07
N TYR A 107 -5.76 0.93 -0.54
CA TYR A 107 -5.89 0.92 -2.00
C TYR A 107 -5.00 1.99 -2.65
N TYR A 108 -5.12 3.23 -2.18
CA TYR A 108 -4.31 4.33 -2.70
C TYR A 108 -2.82 4.17 -2.41
N GLY A 109 -2.46 3.67 -1.22
CA GLY A 109 -1.05 3.43 -0.87
C GLY A 109 -0.39 2.38 -1.77
N VAL A 110 -1.08 1.26 -2.01
CA VAL A 110 -0.58 0.17 -2.86
C VAL A 110 -0.51 0.60 -4.32
N GLU A 111 -1.55 1.26 -4.83
CA GLU A 111 -1.58 1.75 -6.22
C GLU A 111 -0.46 2.77 -6.46
N ALA A 112 -0.27 3.73 -5.56
CA ALA A 112 0.78 4.74 -5.68
C ALA A 112 2.18 4.10 -5.64
N VAL A 113 2.45 3.20 -4.68
CA VAL A 113 3.74 2.49 -4.63
C VAL A 113 3.96 1.66 -5.89
N SER A 114 2.94 0.96 -6.38
CA SER A 114 3.02 0.21 -7.63
C SER A 114 3.42 1.12 -8.80
N LEU A 115 2.76 2.27 -8.97
CA LEU A 115 3.08 3.23 -10.02
C LEU A 115 4.55 3.67 -9.96
N THR A 116 5.10 3.95 -8.77
CA THR A 116 6.52 4.35 -8.64
C THR A 116 7.49 3.28 -9.13
N GLN A 117 7.12 2.00 -9.08
CA GLN A 117 7.97 0.89 -9.53
C GLN A 117 7.86 0.63 -11.02
N TRP A 118 6.64 0.69 -11.55
CA TRP A 118 6.38 0.34 -12.94
C TRP A 118 6.61 1.49 -13.92
N GLN A 119 6.75 2.73 -13.44
CA GLN A 119 7.02 3.90 -14.30
C GLN A 119 8.31 3.81 -15.13
N GLY A 120 9.30 2.99 -14.72
CA GLY A 120 10.57 2.83 -15.43
C GLY A 120 10.72 1.54 -16.25
N ILE A 121 9.72 0.64 -16.25
CA ILE A 121 9.82 -0.68 -16.87
C ILE A 121 9.00 -0.70 -18.17
N HIS A 122 9.65 -0.36 -19.28
CA HIS A 122 9.02 -0.36 -20.61
C HIS A 122 8.99 -1.74 -21.29
N TYR A 123 9.77 -2.70 -20.79
CA TYR A 123 9.84 -4.05 -21.33
C TYR A 123 9.81 -5.07 -20.20
N ILE A 124 8.70 -5.82 -20.14
CA ILE A 124 8.67 -7.11 -19.47
C ILE A 124 9.12 -8.09 -20.54
N ALA A 125 10.29 -8.73 -20.38
CA ALA A 125 10.68 -9.80 -21.27
C ALA A 125 9.54 -10.82 -21.29
N SER A 126 8.87 -10.99 -22.43
CA SER A 126 7.90 -12.07 -22.57
C SER A 126 8.68 -13.33 -22.29
N VAL A 127 8.27 -14.09 -21.27
CA VAL A 127 8.71 -15.46 -21.11
C VAL A 127 8.14 -16.20 -22.32
N THR A 128 8.84 -16.10 -23.45
CA THR A 128 8.75 -17.11 -24.48
C THR A 128 9.24 -18.34 -23.77
N ILE A 129 8.32 -19.24 -23.48
CA ILE A 129 8.65 -20.56 -22.96
C ILE A 129 9.40 -21.27 -24.10
N GLN A 130 10.69 -20.93 -24.28
CA GLN A 130 11.56 -21.55 -25.28
C GLN A 130 11.61 -23.07 -25.08
N GLY A 131 11.30 -23.53 -23.87
CA GLY A 131 11.08 -24.94 -23.55
C GLY A 131 9.79 -25.52 -24.17
N VAL A 132 8.65 -24.84 -24.14
CA VAL A 132 7.37 -25.38 -24.63
C VAL A 132 7.29 -25.31 -26.16
N VAL A 133 7.85 -24.27 -26.79
CA VAL A 133 7.94 -24.22 -28.25
C VAL A 133 8.83 -25.34 -28.79
N LYS A 134 9.97 -25.65 -28.13
CA LYS A 134 10.83 -26.79 -28.51
C LYS A 134 10.18 -28.16 -28.31
N LEU A 135 9.20 -28.29 -27.41
CA LEU A 135 8.50 -29.54 -27.17
C LEU A 135 7.33 -29.77 -28.15
N LEU A 136 6.79 -28.70 -28.74
CA LEU A 136 5.79 -28.76 -29.80
C LEU A 136 6.40 -28.93 -31.21
N ASP A 137 7.69 -28.59 -31.37
CA ASP A 137 8.46 -28.81 -32.60
C ASP A 137 9.14 -30.19 -32.65
N ARG A 138 8.92 -31.06 -31.66
CA ARG A 138 9.40 -32.44 -31.73
C ARG A 138 8.55 -33.18 -32.77
N PRO A 139 9.11 -33.60 -33.93
CA PRO A 139 8.34 -34.40 -34.87
C PRO A 139 7.89 -35.67 -34.17
N THR A 140 6.57 -35.87 -34.14
CA THR A 140 5.93 -37.13 -33.79
C THR A 140 6.23 -38.14 -34.91
N ASN A 141 7.47 -38.64 -34.95
CA ASN A 141 7.81 -39.83 -35.71
C ASN A 141 7.57 -41.05 -34.81
N THR A 142 6.35 -41.57 -34.90
CA THR A 142 6.00 -42.98 -34.74
C THR A 142 5.11 -43.35 -35.90
#